data_AF-A0A534INW9-F1
#
_entry.id   AF-A0A534INW9-F1
#
_cell.length_a   1.000
_cell.length_b   1.000
_cell.length_c   1.000
_cell.angle_alpha   90.00
_cell.angle_beta   90.00
_cell.angle_gamma   90.00
#
_symmetry.space_group_name_H-M   'P 1'
#
loop_
_entity.id
_entity.type
_entity.pdbx_description
1 polymer ?
#
loop_
_entity_poly.entity_id
_entity_poly.type
_entity_poly.pdbx_seq_one_letter_code
_entity_poly.pdbx_strand_id
1 'polypeptide(L)'
;SVMFAKFWIMTTNMGPEDVARQIESSGMQIPGFRRDPRILRRVLDRYIPVVAVISGASVGALAAGADMIGTVGNASGTGVLLSVGIMIQMYEAIGREQMMEMHPLLRQFFGANE
;
A
#
# COMPACT_ATOMS: atom_id res chain seq x y z
N SER A 1 16.23 10.99 2.09
CA SER A 1 14.87 10.53 2.47
C SER A 1 13.80 11.62 2.31
N VAL A 2 13.93 12.79 2.94
CA VAL A 2 12.94 13.90 2.80
C VAL A 2 12.89 14.50 1.38
N MET A 3 14.05 14.69 0.74
CA MET A 3 14.12 15.17 -0.65
C MET A 3 13.52 14.17 -1.64
N PHE A 4 13.81 12.87 -1.46
CA PHE A 4 13.21 11.80 -2.25
C PHE A 4 11.69 11.73 -2.05
N ALA A 5 11.20 11.88 -0.82
CA ALA A 5 9.76 11.91 -0.53
C ALA A 5 9.06 13.10 -1.22
N LYS A 6 9.65 14.30 -1.18
CA LYS A 6 9.12 15.45 -1.94
C LYS A 6 9.13 15.19 -3.45
N PHE A 7 10.21 14.63 -3.98
CA PHE A 7 10.33 14.33 -5.41
C PHE A 7 9.34 13.24 -5.86
N TRP A 8 9.14 12.21 -5.04
CA TRP A 8 8.17 11.14 -5.27
C TRP A 8 6.74 11.70 -5.33
N ILE A 9 6.35 12.52 -4.35
CA ILE A 9 5.03 13.17 -4.31
C ILE A 9 4.79 14.02 -5.57
N MET A 10 5.81 14.79 -6.01
CA MET A 10 5.72 15.61 -7.22
C MET A 10 5.69 14.78 -8.51
N THR A 11 6.41 13.66 -8.58
CA THR A 11 6.50 12.81 -9.77
C THR A 11 5.27 11.92 -9.95
N THR A 12 4.59 11.57 -8.86
CA THR A 12 3.47 10.61 -8.86
C THR A 12 2.08 11.24 -8.90
N ASN A 13 1.96 12.57 -9.12
CA ASN A 13 0.69 13.29 -8.99
C ASN A 13 -0.02 12.98 -7.64
N MET A 14 0.75 12.82 -6.56
CA MET A 14 0.21 12.60 -5.21
C MET A 14 0.23 13.89 -4.38
N GLY A 15 0.25 15.05 -5.04
CA GLY A 15 0.15 16.34 -4.39
C GLY A 15 -1.20 16.54 -3.69
N PRO A 16 -1.28 17.37 -2.65
CA PRO A 16 -2.54 17.70 -1.97
C PRO A 16 -3.64 18.16 -2.94
N GLU A 17 -3.27 18.85 -4.00
CA GLU A 17 -4.16 19.33 -5.06
C GLU A 17 -4.67 18.20 -5.96
N ASP A 18 -3.78 17.28 -6.33
CA ASP A 18 -4.11 16.14 -7.20
C ASP A 18 -5.00 15.15 -6.47
N VAL A 19 -4.67 14.83 -5.22
CA VAL A 19 -5.47 13.96 -4.35
C VAL A 19 -6.83 14.59 -4.06
N ALA A 20 -6.89 15.91 -3.80
CA ALA A 20 -8.17 16.60 -3.62
C ALA A 20 -9.05 16.54 -4.88
N ARG A 21 -8.47 16.77 -6.07
CA ARG A 21 -9.18 16.62 -7.35
C ARG A 21 -9.65 15.19 -7.60
N GLN A 22 -8.84 14.20 -7.26
CA GLN A 22 -9.19 12.78 -7.41
C GLN A 22 -10.38 12.41 -6.52
N ILE A 23 -10.35 12.83 -5.25
CA ILE A 23 -11.45 12.62 -4.29
C ILE A 23 -12.73 13.29 -4.79
N GLU A 24 -12.66 14.54 -5.28
CA GLU A 24 -13.80 15.24 -5.86
C GLU A 24 -14.36 14.52 -7.10
N SER A 25 -13.49 14.12 -8.03
CA SER A 25 -13.88 13.42 -9.26
C SER A 25 -14.49 12.04 -9.02
N SER A 26 -14.14 11.40 -7.91
CA SER A 26 -14.70 10.10 -7.50
C SER A 26 -16.13 10.20 -6.92
N GLY A 27 -16.68 11.41 -6.81
CA GLY A 27 -17.99 11.65 -6.21
C GLY A 27 -18.02 11.51 -4.69
N MET A 28 -16.86 11.32 -4.06
CA MET A 28 -16.72 11.17 -2.63
C MET A 28 -16.95 12.53 -1.95
N GLN A 29 -18.00 12.65 -1.13
CA GLN A 29 -18.29 13.84 -0.33
C GLN A 29 -17.91 13.57 1.13
N ILE A 30 -17.06 14.43 1.70
CA ILE A 30 -16.80 14.42 3.14
C ILE A 30 -18.03 15.04 3.82
N PRO A 31 -18.78 14.30 4.65
CA PRO A 31 -19.95 14.82 5.34
C PRO A 31 -19.57 16.02 6.22
N GLY A 32 -20.31 17.12 6.13
CA GLY A 32 -20.12 18.31 7.00
C GLY A 32 -19.43 19.52 6.37
N PHE A 33 -18.92 19.44 5.13
CA PHE A 33 -18.35 20.59 4.41
C PHE A 33 -19.06 20.82 3.07
N ARG A 34 -19.35 22.09 2.73
CA ARG A 34 -19.75 22.48 1.37
C ARG A 34 -18.65 22.07 0.38
N ARG A 35 -19.01 21.70 -0.86
CA ARG A 35 -18.13 21.25 -1.97
C ARG A 35 -17.07 22.30 -2.36
N ASP A 36 -16.14 22.62 -1.46
CA ASP A 36 -15.04 23.52 -1.74
C ASP A 36 -13.72 22.76 -1.67
N PRO A 37 -13.14 22.37 -2.83
CA PRO A 37 -11.86 21.66 -2.90
C PRO A 37 -10.70 22.42 -2.23
N ARG A 38 -10.86 23.74 -1.98
CA ARG A 38 -9.86 24.54 -1.24
C ARG A 38 -9.72 24.13 0.22
N ILE A 39 -10.80 23.68 0.85
CA ILE A 39 -10.77 23.26 2.26
C ILE A 39 -10.08 21.89 2.35
N LEU A 40 -10.45 20.96 1.48
CA LEU A 40 -9.83 19.64 1.41
C LEU A 40 -8.32 19.73 1.14
N ARG A 41 -7.91 20.59 0.20
CA ARG A 41 -6.49 20.87 -0.07
C ARG A 41 -5.74 21.33 1.17
N ARG A 42 -6.28 22.28 1.95
CA ARG A 42 -5.61 22.78 3.17
C ARG A 42 -5.43 21.70 4.24
N VAL A 43 -6.40 20.79 4.34
CA VAL A 43 -6.31 19.65 5.25
C VAL A 43 -5.21 18.72 4.76
N LEU A 44 -5.27 18.30 3.50
CA LEU A 44 -4.30 17.38 2.91
C LEU A 44 -2.86 17.93 2.91
N ASP A 45 -2.68 19.24 2.74
CA ASP A 45 -1.38 19.91 2.78
C ASP A 45 -0.68 19.78 4.15
N ARG A 46 -1.45 19.62 5.23
CA ARG A 46 -0.90 19.33 6.56
C ARG A 46 -0.61 17.85 6.76
N TYR A 47 -1.46 16.96 6.26
CA TYR A 47 -1.36 15.52 6.52
C TYR A 47 -0.36 14.81 5.62
N ILE A 48 -0.33 15.10 4.31
CA ILE A 48 0.50 14.39 3.33
C ILE A 48 2.01 14.48 3.67
N PRO A 49 2.57 15.67 3.98
CA PRO A 49 4.00 15.76 4.31
C PRO A 49 4.36 15.04 5.61
N VAL A 50 3.46 15.08 6.61
CA VAL A 50 3.67 14.43 7.91
C VAL A 50 3.67 12.91 7.75
N VAL A 51 2.68 12.37 7.04
CA VAL A 51 2.61 10.94 6.75
C VAL A 51 3.84 10.49 5.95
N ALA A 52 4.25 11.25 4.92
CA ALA A 52 5.43 10.92 4.12
C ALA A 52 6.72 10.88 4.96
N VAL A 53 6.89 11.79 5.92
CA VAL A 53 8.06 11.79 6.82
C VAL A 53 8.02 10.61 7.78
N ILE A 54 6.87 10.31 8.38
CA ILE A 54 6.70 9.17 9.29
C ILE A 54 6.96 7.86 8.53
N SER A 55 6.32 7.65 7.38
CA SER A 55 6.53 6.48 6.53
C SER A 55 7.98 6.37 6.07
N GLY A 56 8.61 7.47 5.66
CA GLY A 56 10.02 7.49 5.28
C GLY A 56 10.97 7.16 6.44
N ALA A 57 10.66 7.60 7.65
CA ALA A 57 11.42 7.28 8.86
C ALA A 57 11.24 5.82 9.28
N SER A 58 10.01 5.29 9.24
CA SER A 58 9.72 3.89 9.55
C SER A 58 10.38 2.94 8.55
N VAL A 59 10.27 3.21 7.24
CA VAL A 59 10.95 2.41 6.21
C VAL A 59 12.47 2.53 6.34
N GLY A 60 13.00 3.72 6.61
CA GLY A 60 14.43 3.91 6.87
C GLY A 60 14.94 3.18 8.10
N ALA A 61 14.14 3.13 9.18
CA ALA A 61 14.47 2.38 10.39
C ALA A 61 14.38 0.86 10.17
N LEU A 62 13.42 0.38 9.39
CA LEU A 62 13.34 -1.02 8.98
C LEU A 62 14.52 -1.42 8.09
N ALA A 63 14.91 -0.56 7.14
CA ALA A 63 16.08 -0.76 6.30
C ALA A 63 17.37 -0.79 7.12
N ALA A 64 17.57 0.19 8.01
CA ALA A 64 18.72 0.21 8.93
C ALA A 64 18.72 -1.00 9.89
N GLY A 65 17.56 -1.41 10.39
CA GLY A 65 17.42 -2.62 11.20
C GLY A 65 17.73 -3.89 10.41
N ALA A 66 17.31 -3.97 9.15
CA ALA A 66 17.66 -5.06 8.25
C ALA A 66 19.17 -5.09 7.94
N ASP A 67 19.79 -3.94 7.73
CA ASP A 67 21.24 -3.82 7.54
C ASP A 67 22.01 -4.26 8.81
N MET A 68 21.52 -3.87 9.99
CA MET A 68 22.10 -4.27 11.29
C MET A 68 21.95 -5.77 11.58
N ILE A 69 20.80 -6.36 11.23
CA ILE A 69 20.56 -7.81 11.34
C ILE A 69 21.34 -8.56 10.23
N GLY A 70 21.65 -7.91 9.12
CA GLY A 70 22.23 -8.47 7.89
C GLY A 70 23.74 -8.32 7.70
N THR A 71 24.47 -7.63 8.58
CA THR A 71 25.95 -7.73 8.62
C THR A 71 26.50 -8.95 9.35
N VAL A 72 25.64 -9.80 9.93
CA VAL A 72 26.03 -11.15 10.38
C VAL A 72 25.55 -12.19 9.37
N GLY A 73 26.28 -12.27 8.26
CA GLY A 73 26.29 -13.43 7.37
C GLY A 73 25.35 -13.40 6.19
N ASN A 74 25.78 -12.82 5.06
CA ASN A 74 25.44 -13.18 3.67
C ASN A 74 23.97 -13.45 3.28
N ALA A 75 22.98 -13.14 4.11
CA ALA A 75 21.56 -13.20 3.78
C ALA A 75 21.15 -11.85 3.19
N SER A 76 21.54 -11.64 1.92
CA SER A 76 21.21 -10.43 1.14
C SER A 76 19.71 -10.14 1.15
N GLY A 77 19.31 -8.88 0.89
CA GLY A 77 17.89 -8.45 0.81
C GLY A 77 16.97 -9.33 -0.05
N THR A 78 17.53 -10.19 -0.89
CA THR A 78 16.86 -11.31 -1.55
C THR A 78 16.11 -12.25 -0.59
N GLY A 79 16.67 -12.59 0.58
CA GLY A 79 16.01 -13.46 1.55
C GLY A 79 14.76 -12.83 2.16
N VAL A 80 14.80 -11.52 2.39
CA VAL A 80 13.65 -10.74 2.88
C VAL A 80 12.56 -10.68 1.79
N LEU A 81 12.93 -10.39 0.55
CA LEU A 81 12.00 -10.38 -0.58
C LEU A 81 11.37 -11.77 -0.82
N LEU A 82 12.17 -12.83 -0.72
CA LEU A 82 11.68 -14.20 -0.80
C LEU A 82 10.72 -14.53 0.34
N SER A 83 11.03 -14.11 1.57
CA SER A 83 10.17 -14.36 2.73
C SER A 83 8.82 -13.66 2.59
N VAL A 84 8.81 -12.40 2.14
CA VAL A 84 7.57 -11.67 1.82
C VAL A 84 6.81 -12.35 0.68
N GLY A 85 7.51 -12.82 -0.36
CA GLY A 85 6.91 -13.57 -1.47
C GLY A 85 6.27 -14.90 -1.04
N ILE A 86 6.92 -15.64 -0.13
CA ILE A 86 6.37 -16.86 0.47
C ILE A 86 5.12 -16.52 1.31
N MET A 87 5.15 -15.44 2.08
CA MET A 87 4.02 -15.02 2.91
C MET A 87 2.79 -14.64 2.08
N ILE A 88 2.98 -13.91 0.97
CA ILE A 88 1.88 -13.59 0.03
C ILE A 88 1.34 -14.86 -0.61
N GLN A 89 2.21 -15.75 -1.12
CA GLN A 89 1.77 -17.02 -1.70
C GLN A 89 0.99 -17.88 -0.69
N MET A 90 1.42 -17.91 0.57
CA MET A 90 0.74 -18.64 1.63
C MET A 90 -0.63 -18.03 1.96
N TYR A 91 -0.74 -16.70 2.02
CA TYR A 91 -2.01 -16.01 2.21
C TYR A 91 -2.99 -16.33 1.07
N GLU A 92 -2.53 -16.28 -0.18
CA GLU A 92 -3.34 -16.65 -1.34
C GLU A 92 -3.75 -18.12 -1.33
N ALA A 93 -2.87 -19.03 -0.93
CA ALA A 93 -3.18 -20.45 -0.82
C ALA A 93 -4.29 -20.72 0.20
N ILE A 94 -4.18 -20.11 1.40
CA ILE A 94 -5.21 -20.21 2.44
C ILE A 94 -6.54 -19.60 1.96
N GLY A 95 -6.49 -18.44 1.29
CA GLY A 95 -7.67 -17.81 0.71
C GLY A 95 -8.35 -18.70 -0.34
N ARG A 96 -7.57 -19.36 -1.21
CA ARG A 96 -8.10 -20.33 -2.19
C ARG A 96 -8.73 -21.53 -1.51
N GLU A 97 -8.13 -22.08 -0.46
CA GLU A 97 -8.71 -23.18 0.32
C GLU A 97 -10.05 -22.78 0.96
N GLN A 98 -10.14 -21.61 1.59
CA GLN A 98 -11.41 -21.10 2.13
C GLN A 98 -12.46 -20.89 1.03
N MET A 99 -12.09 -20.39 -0.14
CA MET A 99 -13.03 -20.28 -1.27
C MET A 99 -13.47 -21.66 -1.79
N MET A 100 -12.57 -22.65 -1.80
CA MET A 100 -12.86 -24.01 -2.22
C MET A 100 -13.77 -24.74 -1.22
N GLU A 101 -13.66 -24.45 0.07
CA GLU A 101 -14.53 -24.99 1.12
C GLU A 101 -15.89 -24.28 1.21
N MET A 102 -15.97 -23.00 0.80
CA MET A 102 -17.20 -22.20 0.87
C MET A 102 -18.12 -22.29 -0.36
N HIS A 103 -17.64 -22.73 -1.53
CA HIS A 103 -18.45 -22.76 -2.76
C HIS A 103 -18.66 -24.17 -3.35
N PRO A 104 -19.77 -24.88 -3.02
CA PRO A 104 -20.16 -26.14 -3.67
C PRO A 104 -20.40 -26.04 -5.19
N LEU A 105 -20.37 -24.83 -5.77
CA LEU A 105 -20.65 -24.53 -7.18
C LEU A 105 -19.42 -24.66 -8.11
N LEU A 106 -18.18 -24.60 -7.59
CA LEU A 106 -16.97 -24.77 -8.41
C LEU A 106 -16.69 -26.24 -8.75
N ARG A 107 -17.26 -27.18 -7.98
CA ARG A 107 -17.18 -28.63 -8.24
C ARG A 107 -17.93 -29.06 -9.50
N GLN A 108 -19.03 -28.37 -9.84
CA GLN A 108 -19.87 -28.72 -11.00
C GLN A 108 -19.31 -28.18 -12.33
N PHE A 109 -18.57 -27.07 -12.32
CA PHE A 109 -18.00 -26.50 -13.55
C PHE A 109 -16.75 -27.25 -14.05
N PHE A 110 -15.95 -27.83 -13.14
CA PHE A 110 -14.76 -28.59 -13.50
C PHE A 110 -14.98 -30.11 -13.57
N GLY A 111 -16.11 -30.63 -13.07
CA GLY A 111 -16.45 -32.06 -13.15
C GLY A 111 -17.44 -32.44 -14.27
N ALA A 112 -17.88 -31.48 -15.09
CA ALA A 112 -18.86 -31.73 -16.17
C ALA A 112 -18.22 -31.81 -17.58
N ASN A 113 -16.88 -31.75 -17.66
CA ASN A 113 -16.11 -31.87 -18.91
C ASN A 113 -15.08 -33.02 -18.84
N GLU A 114 -15.51 -34.16 -18.31
CA GLU A 114 -15.00 -35.49 -18.67
C GLU A 114 -16.19 -36.42 -18.95
#